data_AF-A0A6V7LWQ4-F1
#
_entry.id   AF-A0A6V7LWQ4-F1
#
_cell.length_a   1.000
_cell.length_b   1.000
_cell.length_c   1.000
_cell.angle_alpha   90.00
_cell.angle_beta   90.00
_cell.angle_gamma   90.00
#
_symmetry.space_group_name_H-M   'P 1'
#
loop_
_entity.id
_entity.type
_entity.pdbx_description
1 polymer ?
#
loop_
_entity_poly.entity_id
_entity_poly.type
_entity_poly.pdbx_seq_one_letter_code
_entity_poly.pdbx_strand_id
1 'polypeptide(L)'
;PEFVLHYPGRPIDYTGNKIIPEAHGKWIRLQPSNFPEDAGQSTVPFFDAREVVAKFPIRGIGMEYRGVSDGHTGGFLVPTLKTYRLSDDVKIDSSIGQY
;
A
#
# COMPACT_ATOMS: atom_id res chain seq x y z
N PRO A 1 10.49 8.23 10.33
CA PRO A 1 9.92 7.33 11.37
C PRO A 1 9.80 5.88 10.85
N GLU A 2 9.85 4.90 11.74
CA GLU A 2 9.73 3.46 11.42
C GLU A 2 8.30 2.99 11.67
N PHE A 3 7.78 2.09 10.83
CA PHE A 3 6.53 1.36 11.04
C PHE A 3 6.89 -0.09 11.41
N VAL A 4 6.51 -0.50 12.61
CA VAL A 4 6.90 -1.79 13.19
C VAL A 4 5.78 -2.80 12.99
N LEU A 5 6.13 -3.97 12.46
CA LEU A 5 5.22 -5.11 12.35
C LEU A 5 5.28 -5.92 13.65
N HIS A 6 4.13 -6.27 14.22
CA HIS A 6 4.07 -6.98 15.50
C HIS A 6 3.73 -8.44 15.26
N TYR A 7 4.76 -9.30 15.34
CA TYR A 7 4.65 -10.75 15.15
C TYR A 7 4.05 -11.13 13.78
N PRO A 8 4.64 -10.68 12.67
CA PRO A 8 4.01 -10.80 11.36
C PRO A 8 3.95 -12.25 10.87
N GLY A 9 2.73 -12.80 10.80
CA GLY A 9 2.43 -14.08 10.15
C GLY A 9 2.34 -13.97 8.63
N ARG A 10 1.94 -15.07 7.97
CA ARG A 10 1.90 -15.17 6.51
C ARG A 10 0.77 -14.30 5.93
N PRO A 11 1.05 -13.40 4.97
CA PRO A 11 0.04 -12.47 4.44
C PRO A 11 -1.13 -13.16 3.72
N ILE A 12 -0.94 -14.37 3.22
CA ILE A 12 -1.94 -15.17 2.50
C ILE A 12 -2.98 -15.83 3.41
N ASP A 13 -2.72 -15.91 4.71
CA ASP A 13 -3.65 -16.49 5.68
C ASP A 13 -4.83 -15.55 5.98
N TYR A 14 -4.77 -14.31 5.47
CA TYR A 14 -5.73 -13.24 5.76
C TYR A 14 -6.31 -12.67 4.46
N THR A 15 -7.64 -12.59 4.38
CA THR A 15 -8.37 -12.11 3.18
C THR A 15 -8.70 -10.61 3.21
N GLY A 16 -8.22 -9.88 4.23
CA GLY A 16 -8.58 -8.48 4.50
C GLY A 16 -7.44 -7.45 4.34
N ASN A 17 -6.39 -7.77 3.57
CA ASN A 17 -5.24 -6.87 3.42
C ASN A 17 -5.64 -5.54 2.74
N LYS A 18 -5.46 -4.44 3.46
CA LYS A 18 -5.80 -3.08 3.03
C LYS A 18 -4.56 -2.18 3.08
N ILE A 19 -4.61 -1.06 2.36
CA ILE A 19 -3.58 -0.02 2.48
C ILE A 19 -3.53 0.43 3.94
N ILE A 20 -2.32 0.55 4.48
CA ILE A 20 -2.05 1.03 5.84
C ILE A 20 -1.52 2.46 5.76
N PRO A 21 -2.37 3.50 5.95
CA PRO A 21 -1.95 4.90 5.85
C PRO A 21 -0.82 5.24 6.83
N GLU A 22 -0.81 4.59 7.99
CA GLU A 22 0.19 4.81 9.04
C GLU A 22 1.60 4.40 8.61
N ALA A 23 1.72 3.55 7.58
CA ALA A 23 2.99 3.12 7.02
C ALA A 23 3.51 4.09 5.93
N HIS A 24 2.68 5.02 5.43
CA HIS A 24 3.08 5.94 4.36
C HIS A 24 4.23 6.87 4.80
N GLY A 25 5.26 6.94 3.97
CA GLY A 25 6.45 7.77 4.23
C GLY A 25 7.31 7.28 5.41
N LYS A 26 7.06 6.06 5.91
CA LYS A 26 7.84 5.43 6.97
C LYS A 26 8.69 4.30 6.43
N TRP A 27 9.78 4.02 7.13
CA TRP A 27 10.59 2.84 6.88
C TRP A 27 9.90 1.61 7.46
N ILE A 28 9.84 0.53 6.68
CA ILE A 28 9.35 -0.77 7.14
C ILE A 28 10.56 -1.69 7.20
N ARG A 29 10.85 -2.22 8.39
CA ARG A 29 11.94 -3.18 8.57
C ARG A 29 11.46 -4.58 8.24
N LEU A 30 12.21 -5.26 7.39
CA LEU A 30 12.03 -6.68 7.15
C LEU A 30 12.53 -7.44 8.38
N GLN A 31 11.68 -8.27 8.97
CA GLN A 31 11.99 -9.02 10.18
C GLN A 31 11.45 -10.45 10.07
N PRO A 32 12.01 -11.40 10.84
CA PRO A 32 11.47 -12.76 10.91
C PRO A 32 10.00 -12.80 11.34
N SER A 33 9.29 -13.82 10.84
CA SER A 33 7.96 -14.18 11.32
C SER A 33 8.04 -14.64 12.77
N ASN A 34 6.89 -14.67 13.43
CA ASN A 34 6.87 -15.11 14.83
C ASN A 34 7.26 -16.60 14.95
N PHE A 35 7.90 -16.93 16.06
CA PHE A 35 8.37 -18.28 16.37
C PHE A 35 7.23 -19.32 16.51
N PRO A 36 6.08 -19.00 17.14
CA PRO A 36 4.99 -19.96 17.32
C PRO A 36 4.31 -20.41 16.03
N GLU A 37 4.19 -19.54 15.03
CA GLU A 37 3.39 -19.81 13.84
C GLU A 37 4.25 -20.23 12.64
N ASP A 38 5.53 -19.85 12.60
CA ASP A 38 6.36 -20.03 11.39
C ASP A 38 7.86 -20.23 11.67
N ALA A 39 8.20 -20.70 12.90
CA ALA A 39 9.53 -21.15 13.29
C ALA A 39 10.69 -20.15 13.00
N GLY A 40 10.38 -18.86 12.92
CA GLY A 40 11.36 -17.82 12.61
C GLY A 40 11.79 -17.75 11.14
N GLN A 41 10.99 -18.28 10.20
CA GLN A 41 11.22 -18.05 8.78
C GLN A 41 11.14 -16.54 8.48
N SER A 42 12.00 -16.01 7.59
CA SER A 42 11.97 -14.57 7.32
C SER A 42 10.63 -14.17 6.71
N THR A 43 9.87 -13.26 7.34
CA THR A 43 8.70 -12.66 6.72
C THR A 43 9.18 -11.70 5.64
N VAL A 44 9.47 -12.25 4.46
CA VAL A 44 9.63 -11.44 3.26
C VAL A 44 8.22 -10.99 2.87
N PRO A 45 7.92 -9.68 2.83
CA PRO A 45 6.64 -9.23 2.32
C PRO A 45 6.51 -9.67 0.87
N PHE A 46 5.34 -10.18 0.54
CA PHE A 46 5.08 -10.67 -0.80
C PHE A 46 4.95 -9.47 -1.74
N PHE A 47 5.64 -9.51 -2.87
CA PHE A 47 5.44 -8.53 -3.94
C PHE A 47 4.18 -8.89 -4.72
N ASP A 48 3.18 -8.02 -4.73
CA ASP A 48 2.02 -8.19 -5.60
C ASP A 48 2.34 -7.62 -6.99
N ALA A 49 2.94 -8.45 -7.86
CA ALA A 49 3.43 -8.06 -9.19
C ALA A 49 2.34 -8.12 -10.28
N ARG A 50 1.11 -7.69 -9.96
CA ARG A 50 0.05 -7.58 -10.97
C ARG A 50 0.41 -6.54 -12.03
N GLU A 51 0.04 -6.82 -13.27
CA GLU A 51 0.21 -5.87 -14.37
C GLU A 51 -0.55 -4.58 -14.08
N VAL A 52 0.15 -3.44 -14.20
CA VAL A 52 -0.43 -2.12 -13.97
C VAL A 52 -0.63 -1.42 -15.30
N VAL A 53 -1.87 -1.44 -15.81
CA VAL A 53 -2.25 -0.80 -17.09
C VAL A 53 -2.80 0.61 -16.82
N ALA A 54 -2.13 1.64 -17.35
CA ALA A 54 -2.63 3.02 -17.30
C ALA A 54 -3.47 3.35 -18.54
N LYS A 55 -4.70 3.82 -18.33
CA LYS A 55 -5.57 4.39 -19.38
C LYS A 55 -5.44 5.91 -19.52
N PHE A 56 -4.68 6.55 -18.63
CA PHE A 56 -4.51 7.99 -18.53
C PHE A 56 -3.01 8.33 -18.36
N PRO A 57 -2.59 9.58 -18.65
CA PRO A 57 -1.22 10.02 -18.44
C PRO A 57 -0.74 9.70 -17.02
N ILE A 58 0.49 9.19 -16.92
CA ILE A 58 1.09 8.80 -15.65
C ILE A 58 1.61 10.06 -14.96
N ARG A 59 1.20 10.27 -13.72
CA ARG A 59 1.71 11.31 -12.82
C ARG A 59 2.90 10.83 -12.01
N GLY A 60 2.95 9.54 -11.71
CA GLY A 60 4.09 8.95 -11.00
C GLY A 60 3.91 7.47 -10.70
N ILE A 61 4.98 6.87 -10.21
CA ILE A 61 5.03 5.50 -9.69
C ILE A 61 5.34 5.53 -8.20
N GLY A 62 4.96 4.48 -7.49
CA GLY A 62 5.21 4.35 -6.06
C GLY A 62 5.14 2.91 -5.58
N MET A 63 5.25 2.76 -4.26
CA MET A 63 5.04 1.52 -3.56
C MET A 63 4.13 1.77 -2.37
N GLU A 64 3.21 0.85 -2.11
CA GLU A 64 2.32 0.87 -0.96
C GLU A 64 2.49 -0.40 -0.15
N TYR A 65 2.34 -0.27 1.17
CA TYR A 65 2.24 -1.40 2.07
C TYR A 65 0.78 -1.76 2.29
N ARG A 66 0.42 -3.02 2.07
CA ARG A 66 -0.92 -3.55 2.36
C ARG A 66 -0.83 -4.64 3.41
N GLY A 67 -1.65 -4.55 4.44
CA GLY A 67 -1.68 -5.54 5.51
C GLY A 67 -2.98 -5.47 6.29
N VAL A 68 -3.01 -6.15 7.43
CA VAL A 68 -4.08 -6.02 8.41
C VAL A 68 -3.74 -4.88 9.38
N SER A 69 -4.76 -4.14 9.83
CA SER A 69 -4.57 -2.94 10.65
C SER A 69 -4.08 -3.22 12.07
N ASP A 70 -4.18 -4.46 12.55
CA ASP A 70 -3.63 -4.92 13.83
C ASP A 70 -2.14 -5.33 13.73
N GLY A 71 -1.55 -5.30 12.54
CA GLY A 71 -0.12 -5.51 12.32
C GLY A 71 0.34 -6.96 12.48
N HIS A 72 -0.59 -7.92 12.55
CA HIS A 72 -0.30 -9.34 12.73
C HIS A 72 0.14 -10.05 11.44
N THR A 73 0.16 -9.38 10.29
CA THR A 73 0.70 -9.96 9.05
C THR A 73 1.92 -9.23 8.55
N GLY A 74 2.76 -9.97 7.81
CA GLY A 74 3.86 -9.39 7.04
C GLY A 74 3.43 -8.46 5.91
N GLY A 75 2.16 -8.48 5.54
CA GLY A 75 1.59 -7.73 4.44
C GLY A 75 2.25 -7.97 3.07
N PHE A 76 1.91 -7.08 2.15
CA PHE A 76 2.36 -7.06 0.76
C PHE A 76 2.99 -5.70 0.45
N LEU A 77 4.09 -5.74 -0.31
CA LEU A 77 4.60 -4.54 -0.98
C LEU A 77 4.01 -4.51 -2.39
N VAL A 78 3.25 -3.47 -2.68
CA VAL A 78 2.49 -3.36 -3.93
C VAL A 78 3.01 -2.17 -4.74
N PRO A 79 3.55 -2.38 -5.94
CA PRO A 79 3.84 -1.30 -6.88
C PRO A 79 2.55 -0.55 -7.22
N THR A 80 2.58 0.78 -7.20
CA THR A 80 1.42 1.60 -7.55
C THR A 80 1.73 2.59 -8.65
N LEU A 81 0.72 2.82 -9.49
CA LEU A 81 0.76 3.80 -10.56
C LEU A 81 -0.25 4.90 -10.26
N LYS A 82 0.24 6.14 -10.19
CA LYS A 82 -0.60 7.32 -10.02
C LYS A 82 -0.82 7.92 -11.39
N THR A 83 -2.07 7.96 -11.82
CA THR A 83 -2.48 8.62 -13.07
C THR A 83 -2.95 10.04 -12.81
N TYR A 84 -2.84 10.90 -13.80
CA TYR A 84 -3.49 12.20 -13.79
C TYR A 84 -5.01 12.05 -13.73
N ARG A 85 -5.65 12.80 -12.84
CA ARG A 85 -7.09 13.04 -12.86
C ARG A 85 -7.33 14.45 -13.37
N LEU A 86 -7.90 14.56 -14.57
CA LEU A 86 -8.19 15.87 -15.19
C LEU A 86 -9.15 16.72 -14.32
N SER A 87 -10.00 16.09 -13.51
CA SER A 87 -10.88 16.77 -12.56
C SER A 87 -10.16 17.58 -11.49
N ASP A 88 -8.91 17.24 -11.17
CA ASP A 88 -8.17 17.89 -10.07
C ASP A 88 -7.68 19.29 -10.49
N ASP A 89 -7.57 19.54 -11.80
CA ASP A 89 -7.03 20.78 -12.37
C ASP A 89 -8.10 21.67 -13.02
N VAL A 90 -9.32 21.14 -13.26
CA VAL A 90 -10.43 21.92 -13.83
C VAL A 90 -11.12 22.71 -12.71
N LYS A 91 -10.76 23.99 -12.59
CA LYS A 91 -11.58 24.97 -11.86
C LYS A 91 -12.70 25.42 -12.78
N ILE A 92 -13.94 25.00 -12.48
CA ILE A 92 -15.12 25.56 -13.13
C ILE A 92 -15.26 26.98 -12.60
N ASP A 93 -15.11 27.97 -13.48
CA ASP A 93 -15.40 29.36 -13.15
C ASP A 93 -16.90 29.50 -12.90
N SER A 94 -17.30 29.80 -11.67
CA SER A 94 -18.69 29.98 -11.29
C SER A 94 -19.25 31.35 -11.67
N SER A 95 -18.45 32.24 -12.27
CA SER A 95 -18.88 33.58 -12.68
C SER A 95 -19.69 33.62 -13.98
N ILE A 96 -19.69 32.55 -14.76
CA ILE A 96 -20.35 32.46 -16.09
C ILE A 96 -21.84 32.05 -16.03
N GLY A 97 -22.43 31.96 -14.83
CA GLY A 97 -23.76 31.40 -14.60
C GLY A 97 -24.79 32.32 -13.94
N GLN A 98 -24.64 33.64 -14.00
CA GLN A 98 -25.70 34.58 -13.59
C GLN A 98 -26.29 35.26 -14.84
N TYR A 99 -27.33 34.67 -15.41
CA TYR A 99 -28.26 35.31 -16.33
C TYR A 99 -29.67 35.26 -15.73
#